data_AF-A0A0F7TGV1-F1
#
_entry.id   AF-A0A0F7TGV1-F1
#
_cell.length_a   1.000
_cell.length_b   1.000
_cell.length_c   1.000
_cell.angle_alpha   90.00
_cell.angle_beta   90.00
_cell.angle_gamma   90.00
#
_symmetry.space_group_name_H-M   'P 1'
#
loop_
_entity.id
_entity.type
_entity.pdbx_description
1 polymer ?
#
loop_
_entity_poly.entity_id
_entity_poly.type
_entity_poly.pdbx_seq_one_letter_code
_entity_poly.pdbx_strand_id
1 'polypeptide(L)'
;MMFTKTFGIAAAFAALASALPSGMHSMVRRNNTVPAGGSVLITNNLSHDIYAWSVTNEVGPMQVLSANGGTYSEAWRTNPNGGGVSIKLATDPNQSDVLQFEYTQATDTIFWDLSCIDMGSNSQFTQYGFAVLPTDSTSTCPSAVCKAGDDACSAAYLIPTDDHATHGCPIDTGLALTIGQ
;
A
#
# COMPACT_ATOMS: atom_id res chain seq x y z
N MET A 1 23.19 2.87 75.20
CA MET A 1 22.03 2.00 75.48
C MET A 1 20.81 2.71 74.94
N MET A 2 20.23 2.21 73.84
CA MET A 2 18.98 1.43 73.81
C MET A 2 17.74 2.29 74.14
N PHE A 3 16.57 2.26 73.49
CA PHE A 3 15.95 1.44 72.45
C PHE A 3 14.68 2.21 71.99
N THR A 4 14.47 2.34 70.68
CA THR A 4 13.33 1.82 69.91
C THR A 4 11.85 1.99 70.38
N LYS A 5 11.06 2.63 69.48
CA LYS A 5 9.62 2.43 69.09
C LYS A 5 8.49 2.81 70.06
N THR A 6 7.50 3.59 69.57
CA THR A 6 6.24 3.10 68.93
C THR A 6 5.31 4.21 68.41
N PHE A 7 4.65 3.86 67.31
CA PHE A 7 3.44 4.32 66.60
C PHE A 7 2.41 5.28 67.25
N GLY A 8 1.83 6.15 66.39
CA GLY A 8 0.37 6.22 66.21
C GLY A 8 -0.26 7.62 66.01
N ILE A 9 -0.97 7.79 64.88
CA ILE A 9 -2.42 8.11 64.75
C ILE A 9 -2.73 9.03 63.54
N ALA A 10 -3.58 8.48 62.68
CA ALA A 10 -4.55 9.01 61.71
C ALA A 10 -4.52 10.49 61.29
N ALA A 11 -4.39 10.69 59.97
CA ALA A 11 -5.00 11.82 59.27
C ALA A 11 -6.01 11.27 58.25
N ALA A 12 -7.29 11.56 58.48
CA ALA A 12 -8.35 11.37 57.50
C ALA A 12 -8.34 12.57 56.54
N PHE A 13 -8.16 12.31 55.25
CA PHE A 13 -8.46 13.28 54.21
C PHE A 13 -9.35 12.64 53.15
N ALA A 14 -10.57 13.16 53.08
CA ALA A 14 -11.54 12.85 52.05
C ALA A 14 -11.03 13.32 50.68
N ALA A 15 -10.97 12.42 49.71
CA ALA A 15 -10.81 12.76 48.30
C ALA A 15 -12.14 12.61 47.59
N LEU A 16 -12.65 13.72 47.07
CA LEU A 16 -13.82 13.81 46.22
C LEU A 16 -13.56 13.03 44.93
N ALA A 17 -14.37 12.00 44.66
CA ALA A 17 -14.35 11.31 43.37
C ALA A 17 -15.02 12.20 42.31
N SER A 18 -14.22 12.94 41.54
CA SER A 18 -14.66 13.55 40.30
C SER A 18 -14.80 12.46 39.23
N ALA A 19 -16.03 12.05 38.94
CA ALA A 19 -16.35 11.17 37.83
C ALA A 19 -16.05 11.88 36.50
N LEU A 20 -14.97 11.50 35.83
CA LEU A 20 -14.76 11.82 34.42
C LEU A 20 -15.50 10.76 33.59
N PRO A 21 -16.38 11.14 32.64
CA PRO A 21 -16.81 10.21 31.63
C PRO A 21 -15.58 9.91 30.77
N SER A 22 -15.04 8.70 30.87
CA SER A 22 -14.22 8.13 29.81
C SER A 22 -15.11 8.04 28.59
N GLY A 23 -15.14 9.13 27.82
CA GLY A 23 -15.57 9.11 26.44
C GLY A 23 -14.66 8.12 25.74
N MET A 24 -15.13 6.88 25.62
CA MET A 24 -14.67 5.96 24.60
C MET A 24 -14.94 6.65 23.27
N HIS A 25 -14.02 7.51 22.85
CA HIS A 25 -13.77 7.69 21.43
C HIS A 25 -13.35 6.29 20.97
N SER A 26 -14.36 5.53 20.52
CA SER A 26 -14.17 4.43 19.61
C SER A 26 -13.42 5.03 18.43
N MET A 27 -12.09 4.98 18.50
CA MET A 27 -11.27 5.14 17.33
C MET A 27 -11.69 3.96 16.48
N VAL A 28 -12.60 4.23 15.54
CA VAL A 28 -12.97 3.30 14.49
C VAL A 28 -11.66 3.03 13.76
N ARG A 29 -10.96 1.98 14.20
CA ARG A 29 -9.86 1.38 13.49
C ARG A 29 -10.47 1.04 12.15
N ARG A 30 -10.11 1.80 11.10
CA ARG A 30 -10.49 1.47 9.73
C ARG A 30 -10.00 0.05 9.51
N ASN A 31 -10.94 -0.89 9.58
CA ASN A 31 -10.67 -2.27 9.26
C ASN A 31 -10.56 -2.28 7.73
N ASN A 32 -9.38 -1.93 7.21
CA ASN A 32 -8.99 -2.39 5.89
C ASN A 32 -8.86 -3.91 6.06
N THR A 33 -10.00 -4.59 5.99
CA THR A 33 -10.07 -6.05 5.86
C THR A 33 -9.39 -6.37 4.55
N VAL A 34 -8.08 -6.60 4.62
CA VAL A 34 -7.36 -7.38 3.63
C VAL A 34 -8.08 -8.72 3.56
N PRO A 35 -8.59 -9.16 2.39
CA PRO A 35 -9.20 -10.47 2.23
C PRO A 35 -8.28 -11.57 2.80
N ALA A 36 -8.82 -12.73 3.18
CA ALA A 36 -8.05 -13.84 3.73
C ALA A 36 -7.13 -14.55 2.68
N GLY A 37 -6.73 -13.83 1.63
CA GLY A 37 -5.79 -14.17 0.58
C GLY A 37 -5.07 -12.88 0.14
N GLY A 38 -3.92 -12.99 -0.51
CA GLY A 38 -3.10 -11.83 -0.82
C GLY A 38 -3.82 -10.78 -1.68
N SER A 39 -3.31 -9.55 -1.64
CA SER A 39 -3.93 -8.39 -2.26
C SER A 39 -2.92 -7.31 -2.58
N VAL A 40 -3.27 -6.37 -3.45
CA VAL A 40 -2.57 -5.10 -3.58
C VAL A 40 -3.38 -3.97 -2.97
N LEU A 41 -2.70 -3.09 -2.23
CA LEU A 41 -3.19 -1.78 -1.80
C LEU A 41 -2.36 -0.70 -2.50
N ILE A 42 -3.01 0.20 -3.22
CA ILE A 42 -2.40 1.33 -3.90
C ILE A 42 -2.82 2.61 -3.18
N THR A 43 -1.86 3.45 -2.81
CA THR A 43 -2.09 4.73 -2.11
C THR A 43 -1.57 5.89 -2.93
N ASN A 44 -2.41 6.90 -3.13
CA ASN A 44 -2.09 8.15 -3.80
C ASN A 44 -1.73 9.24 -2.77
N ASN A 45 -0.45 9.60 -2.63
CA ASN A 45 -0.05 10.75 -1.81
C ASN A 45 0.14 12.05 -2.61
N LEU A 46 -0.16 12.05 -3.91
CA LEU A 46 -0.08 13.25 -4.73
C LEU A 46 -1.18 14.24 -4.34
N SER A 47 -0.95 15.51 -4.68
CA SER A 47 -1.91 16.60 -4.43
C SER A 47 -3.06 16.64 -5.44
N HIS A 48 -3.18 15.65 -6.31
CA HIS A 48 -4.22 15.52 -7.33
C HIS A 48 -4.66 14.05 -7.44
N ASP A 49 -5.79 13.81 -8.09
CA ASP A 49 -6.36 12.48 -8.21
C ASP A 49 -5.54 11.59 -9.15
N ILE A 50 -5.52 10.29 -8.86
CA ILE A 50 -5.01 9.24 -9.76
C ILE A 50 -6.20 8.40 -10.23
N TYR A 51 -6.18 8.01 -11.49
CA TYR A 51 -7.17 7.14 -12.11
C TYR A 51 -6.58 5.74 -12.27
N ALA A 52 -7.33 4.72 -11.87
CA ALA A 52 -6.90 3.34 -11.92
C ALA A 52 -7.86 2.47 -12.72
N TRP A 53 -7.31 1.54 -13.50
CA TRP A 53 -8.05 0.51 -14.22
C TRP A 53 -7.39 -0.83 -13.98
N SER A 54 -8.12 -1.81 -13.44
CA SER A 54 -7.64 -3.19 -13.38
C SER A 54 -8.04 -3.91 -14.66
N VAL A 55 -7.04 -4.24 -15.47
CA VAL A 55 -7.19 -4.74 -16.83
C VAL A 55 -6.88 -6.23 -16.88
N THR A 56 -7.80 -7.01 -17.44
CA THR A 56 -7.60 -8.42 -17.82
C THR A 56 -7.83 -8.57 -19.32
N ASN A 57 -8.58 -9.60 -19.76
CA ASN A 57 -9.15 -9.68 -21.09
C ASN A 57 -10.05 -8.49 -21.47
N GLU A 58 -10.49 -7.71 -20.48
CA GLU A 58 -11.29 -6.50 -20.62
C GLU A 58 -10.75 -5.41 -19.70
N VAL A 59 -10.98 -4.15 -20.07
CA VAL A 59 -10.66 -2.99 -19.24
C VAL A 59 -11.74 -2.84 -18.18
N GLY A 60 -11.36 -2.90 -16.90
CA GLY A 60 -12.26 -2.65 -15.78
C GLY A 60 -12.77 -1.20 -15.71
N PRO A 61 -13.78 -0.91 -14.86
CA PRO A 61 -14.27 0.44 -14.66
C PRO A 61 -13.19 1.34 -14.04
N MET A 62 -13.11 2.59 -14.50
CA MET A 62 -12.22 3.61 -13.92
C MET A 62 -12.52 3.81 -12.43
N GLN A 63 -11.48 3.70 -11.60
CA GLN A 63 -11.51 4.03 -10.19
C GLN A 63 -10.75 5.33 -9.97
N VAL A 64 -11.23 6.18 -9.05
CA VAL A 64 -10.56 7.43 -8.68
C VAL A 64 -9.95 7.28 -7.30
N LEU A 65 -8.62 7.40 -7.21
CA LEU A 65 -7.88 7.53 -5.96
C LEU A 65 -7.73 9.02 -5.68
N SER A 66 -8.56 9.54 -4.77
CA SER A 66 -8.52 10.95 -4.40
C SER A 66 -7.13 11.41 -3.97
N ALA A 67 -6.82 12.68 -4.24
CA ALA A 67 -5.61 13.34 -3.75
C ALA A 67 -5.41 13.18 -2.23
N ASN A 68 -4.15 13.22 -1.80
CA ASN A 68 -3.74 13.27 -0.39
C ASN A 68 -4.20 12.07 0.47
N GLY A 69 -4.05 10.86 -0.07
CA GLY A 69 -4.21 9.60 0.66
C GLY A 69 -5.38 8.73 0.18
N GLY A 70 -5.94 8.99 -1.00
CA GLY A 70 -6.92 8.10 -1.61
C GLY A 70 -6.31 6.74 -1.95
N THR A 71 -7.13 5.69 -1.90
CA THR A 71 -6.65 4.31 -2.04
C THR A 71 -7.48 3.51 -3.03
N TYR A 72 -6.83 2.55 -3.67
CA TYR A 72 -7.45 1.46 -4.42
C TYR A 72 -6.92 0.13 -3.88
N SER A 73 -7.76 -0.90 -3.85
CA SER A 73 -7.31 -2.24 -3.49
C SER A 73 -8.08 -3.30 -4.25
N GLU A 74 -7.40 -4.38 -4.61
CA GLU A 74 -8.05 -5.61 -5.04
C GLU A 74 -7.34 -6.84 -4.50
N ALA A 75 -8.12 -7.89 -4.26
CA ALA A 75 -7.58 -9.23 -4.02
C ALA A 75 -6.94 -9.75 -5.31
N TRP A 76 -5.98 -10.66 -5.18
CA TRP A 76 -5.48 -11.39 -6.35
C TRP A 76 -6.63 -12.07 -7.09
N ARG A 77 -6.73 -11.83 -8.40
CA ARG A 77 -7.63 -12.55 -9.30
C ARG A 77 -6.90 -13.10 -10.52
N THR A 78 -7.49 -14.05 -11.22
CA THR A 78 -6.95 -14.61 -12.45
C THR A 78 -7.50 -13.85 -13.66
N ASN A 79 -6.71 -13.74 -14.72
CA ASN A 79 -7.21 -13.31 -16.02
C ASN A 79 -7.88 -14.49 -16.76
N PRO A 80 -9.18 -14.41 -17.12
CA PRO A 80 -9.90 -15.52 -17.76
C PRO A 80 -9.31 -16.04 -19.07
N ASN A 81 -8.59 -15.21 -19.84
CA ASN A 81 -7.96 -15.63 -21.09
C ASN A 81 -6.49 -16.06 -20.94
N GLY A 82 -6.00 -16.18 -19.70
CA GLY A 82 -4.59 -16.44 -19.39
C GLY A 82 -3.77 -15.16 -19.26
N GLY A 83 -2.50 -15.30 -18.86
CA GLY A 83 -1.61 -14.17 -18.58
C GLY A 83 -1.93 -13.44 -17.27
N GLY A 84 -1.38 -12.24 -17.13
CA GLY A 84 -1.50 -11.41 -15.94
C GLY A 84 -2.70 -10.47 -15.92
N VAL A 85 -2.88 -9.84 -14.78
CA VAL A 85 -3.71 -8.65 -14.56
C VAL A 85 -2.77 -7.45 -14.56
N SER A 86 -3.15 -6.35 -15.21
CA SER A 86 -2.40 -5.10 -15.22
C SER A 86 -3.25 -4.00 -14.61
N ILE A 87 -2.84 -3.48 -13.45
CA ILE A 87 -3.46 -2.29 -12.86
C ILE A 87 -2.74 -1.08 -13.43
N LYS A 88 -3.42 -0.40 -14.36
CA LYS A 88 -2.93 0.81 -15.01
C LYS A 88 -3.31 2.03 -14.18
N LEU A 89 -2.35 2.91 -13.93
CA LEU A 89 -2.49 4.15 -13.18
C LEU A 89 -2.13 5.34 -14.08
N ALA A 90 -2.94 6.39 -14.07
CA ALA A 90 -2.68 7.63 -14.79
C ALA A 90 -3.07 8.85 -13.93
N THR A 91 -2.43 10.00 -14.16
CA THR A 91 -2.82 11.28 -13.54
C THR A 91 -3.87 12.05 -14.34
N ASP A 92 -4.33 11.47 -15.45
CA ASP A 92 -5.44 11.95 -16.26
C ASP A 92 -6.37 10.79 -16.66
N PRO A 93 -7.66 11.05 -16.94
CA PRO A 93 -8.64 9.99 -17.15
C PRO A 93 -8.56 9.33 -18.55
N ASN A 94 -7.67 9.77 -19.44
CA ASN A 94 -7.57 9.25 -20.82
C ASN A 94 -6.56 8.10 -20.97
N GLN A 95 -6.01 7.56 -19.88
CA GLN A 95 -5.01 6.49 -19.88
C GLN A 95 -3.73 6.84 -20.67
N SER A 96 -3.29 8.09 -20.58
CA SER A 96 -1.94 8.47 -21.00
C SER A 96 -0.97 8.45 -19.82
N ASP A 97 0.34 8.36 -20.13
CA ASP A 97 1.42 8.43 -19.14
C ASP A 97 1.25 7.41 -17.99
N VAL A 98 1.28 6.12 -18.35
CA VAL A 98 0.75 5.06 -17.50
C VAL A 98 1.85 4.39 -16.68
N LEU A 99 1.70 4.41 -15.35
CA LEU A 99 2.37 3.46 -14.45
C LEU A 99 1.55 2.18 -14.37
N GLN A 100 2.21 1.04 -14.43
CA GLN A 100 1.55 -0.26 -14.35
C GLN A 100 2.06 -1.03 -13.14
N PHE A 101 1.14 -1.61 -12.38
CA PHE A 101 1.42 -2.70 -11.46
C PHE A 101 0.81 -3.97 -12.06
N GLU A 102 1.66 -4.90 -12.45
CA GLU A 102 1.22 -6.13 -13.12
C GLU A 102 1.40 -7.31 -12.18
N TYR A 103 0.48 -8.27 -12.24
CA TYR A 103 0.59 -9.50 -11.46
C TYR A 103 -0.03 -10.72 -12.14
N THR A 104 0.53 -11.89 -11.86
CA THR A 104 0.04 -13.17 -12.36
C THR A 104 0.03 -14.21 -11.24
N GLN A 105 -1.12 -14.83 -11.01
CA GLN A 105 -1.20 -15.96 -10.09
C GLN A 105 -0.67 -17.24 -10.74
N ALA A 106 0.19 -17.95 -10.01
CA ALA A 106 0.71 -19.24 -10.41
C ALA A 106 0.76 -20.18 -9.20
N THR A 107 -0.27 -21.00 -9.03
CA THR A 107 -0.40 -21.97 -7.93
C THR A 107 -0.29 -21.30 -6.55
N ASP A 108 0.87 -21.38 -5.90
CA ASP A 108 1.17 -20.86 -4.56
C ASP A 108 2.00 -19.57 -4.62
N THR A 109 2.23 -19.03 -5.82
CA THR A 109 3.06 -17.86 -6.07
C THR A 109 2.26 -16.75 -6.73
N ILE A 110 2.42 -15.53 -6.25
CA ILE A 110 2.05 -14.31 -6.96
C ILE A 110 3.31 -13.76 -7.63
N PHE A 111 3.33 -13.75 -8.97
CA PHE A 111 4.32 -13.00 -9.73
C PHE A 111 3.84 -11.58 -9.90
N TRP A 112 4.73 -10.60 -9.82
CA TRP A 112 4.39 -9.19 -9.98
C TRP A 112 5.58 -8.35 -10.44
N ASP A 113 5.26 -7.19 -11.00
CA ASP A 113 6.24 -6.20 -11.42
C ASP A 113 5.65 -4.78 -11.46
N LEU A 114 6.56 -3.80 -11.57
CA LEU A 114 6.24 -2.42 -11.93
C LEU A 114 6.69 -2.20 -13.37
N SER A 115 5.86 -1.55 -14.19
CA SER A 115 6.19 -1.25 -15.57
C SER A 115 5.94 0.22 -15.92
N CYS A 116 6.96 0.84 -16.49
CA CYS A 116 6.99 2.21 -16.99
C CYS A 116 7.06 2.25 -18.52
N ILE A 117 6.80 1.13 -19.21
CA ILE A 117 6.89 1.03 -20.67
C ILE A 117 5.91 2.01 -21.37
N ASP A 118 4.72 2.18 -20.80
CA ASP A 118 3.68 3.10 -21.30
C ASP A 118 3.76 4.50 -20.66
N MET A 119 4.85 4.79 -19.93
CA MET A 119 5.06 6.04 -19.21
C MET A 119 5.76 7.07 -20.10
N GLY A 120 5.31 8.32 -20.02
CA GLY A 120 5.90 9.46 -20.70
C GLY A 120 7.18 9.95 -20.00
N SER A 121 8.04 10.63 -20.75
CA SER A 121 9.37 11.08 -20.28
C SER A 121 9.35 12.19 -19.21
N ASN A 122 8.18 12.71 -18.83
CA ASN A 122 8.03 13.76 -17.81
C ASN A 122 6.90 13.40 -16.84
N SER A 123 6.80 12.09 -16.53
CA SER A 123 5.69 11.59 -15.74
C SER A 123 5.66 12.16 -14.34
N GLN A 124 4.45 12.47 -13.85
CA GLN A 124 4.24 12.79 -12.45
C GLN A 124 4.65 11.62 -11.54
N PHE A 125 4.47 10.37 -11.99
CA PHE A 125 4.88 9.20 -11.21
C PHE A 125 6.37 9.21 -10.94
N THR A 126 7.19 9.45 -11.97
CA THR A 126 8.64 9.53 -11.78
C THR A 126 9.03 10.77 -10.99
N GLN A 127 8.39 11.93 -11.25
CA GLN A 127 8.70 13.17 -10.54
C GLN A 127 8.60 13.02 -9.01
N TYR A 128 7.59 12.27 -8.53
CA TYR A 128 7.32 12.10 -7.10
C TYR A 128 7.70 10.72 -6.54
N GLY A 129 8.12 9.78 -7.38
CA GLY A 129 8.53 8.44 -6.96
C GLY A 129 7.37 7.53 -6.56
N PHE A 130 7.66 6.23 -6.53
CA PHE A 130 6.72 5.18 -6.15
C PHE A 130 7.45 3.92 -5.68
N ALA A 131 6.83 3.16 -4.77
CA ALA A 131 7.38 1.89 -4.33
C ALA A 131 6.32 0.85 -4.01
N VAL A 132 6.67 -0.41 -4.23
CA VAL A 132 5.96 -1.59 -3.75
C VAL A 132 6.73 -2.20 -2.59
N LEU A 133 6.08 -2.32 -1.44
CA LEU A 133 6.59 -3.04 -0.27
C LEU A 133 5.59 -4.13 0.15
N PRO A 134 6.04 -5.27 0.68
CA PRO A 134 5.16 -6.20 1.37
C PRO A 134 4.46 -5.54 2.56
N THR A 135 3.18 -5.85 2.77
CA THR A 135 2.40 -5.29 3.90
C THR A 135 2.82 -5.89 5.24
N ASP A 136 3.37 -7.11 5.24
CA ASP A 136 3.96 -7.73 6.41
C ASP A 136 5.47 -7.46 6.44
N SER A 137 5.92 -6.76 7.49
CA SER A 137 7.33 -6.46 7.74
C SER A 137 8.23 -7.68 7.90
N THR A 138 7.66 -8.86 8.14
CA THR A 138 8.39 -10.14 8.25
C THR A 138 8.43 -10.91 6.93
N SER A 139 7.76 -10.41 5.89
CA SER A 139 7.75 -11.02 4.57
C SER A 139 9.14 -11.03 3.94
N THR A 140 9.44 -12.11 3.21
CA THR A 140 10.66 -12.24 2.38
C THR A 140 10.44 -11.81 0.94
N CYS A 141 9.21 -11.41 0.60
CA CYS A 141 8.86 -10.90 -0.72
C CYS A 141 9.70 -9.65 -1.07
N PRO A 142 10.23 -9.54 -2.30
CA PRO A 142 11.01 -8.37 -2.71
C PRO A 142 10.24 -7.05 -2.57
N SER A 143 10.99 -5.95 -2.51
CA SER A 143 10.44 -4.60 -2.65
C SER A 143 11.00 -3.97 -3.92
N ALA A 144 10.21 -3.09 -4.53
CA ALA A 144 10.62 -2.31 -5.68
C ALA A 144 10.48 -0.82 -5.34
N VAL A 145 11.55 -0.04 -5.49
CA VAL A 145 11.59 1.37 -5.08
C VAL A 145 12.14 2.22 -6.21
N CYS A 146 11.29 3.05 -6.79
CA CYS A 146 11.66 4.10 -7.72
C CYS A 146 11.60 5.45 -7.01
N LYS A 147 12.76 6.11 -6.90
CA LYS A 147 12.87 7.38 -6.18
C LYS A 147 12.31 8.52 -7.02
N ALA A 148 11.88 9.59 -6.36
CA ALA A 148 11.54 10.84 -7.03
C ALA A 148 12.69 11.30 -7.96
N GLY A 149 12.36 11.54 -9.22
CA GLY A 149 13.29 11.95 -10.29
C GLY A 149 14.10 10.81 -10.93
N ASP A 150 13.81 9.54 -10.64
CA ASP A 150 14.54 8.40 -11.20
C ASP A 150 13.89 7.91 -12.51
N ASP A 151 14.18 8.58 -13.62
CA ASP A 151 13.67 8.26 -14.97
C ASP A 151 14.22 6.93 -15.55
N ALA A 152 15.20 6.33 -14.89
CA ALA A 152 15.80 5.06 -15.29
C ALA A 152 15.76 4.04 -14.13
N CYS A 153 14.65 4.05 -13.38
CA CYS A 153 14.47 3.18 -12.23
C CYS A 153 14.67 1.70 -12.59
N SER A 154 15.72 1.09 -12.04
CA SER A 154 16.04 -0.32 -12.29
C SER A 154 15.07 -1.30 -11.66
N ALA A 155 14.17 -0.84 -10.79
CA ALA A 155 13.17 -1.66 -10.12
C ALA A 155 11.84 -1.76 -10.92
N ALA A 156 11.79 -1.20 -12.12
CA ALA A 156 10.64 -1.26 -13.01
C ALA A 156 11.09 -1.60 -14.44
N TYR A 157 10.18 -2.19 -15.22
CA TYR A 157 10.39 -2.39 -16.65
C TYR A 157 10.39 -1.05 -17.37
N LEU A 158 11.49 -0.74 -18.07
CA LEU A 158 11.61 0.48 -18.88
C LEU A 158 11.40 0.20 -20.38
N ILE A 159 11.65 -1.03 -20.81
CA ILE A 159 11.46 -1.49 -22.19
C ILE A 159 10.89 -2.91 -22.21
N PRO A 160 10.20 -3.33 -23.29
CA PRO A 160 9.55 -4.65 -23.34
C PRO A 160 10.46 -5.87 -23.22
N THR A 161 11.77 -5.71 -23.39
CA THR A 161 12.76 -6.80 -23.36
C THR A 161 13.66 -6.78 -22.13
N ASP A 162 13.43 -5.83 -21.23
CA ASP A 162 13.94 -5.93 -19.86
C ASP A 162 13.19 -7.09 -19.21
N ASP A 163 13.84 -8.08 -18.61
CA ASP A 163 13.20 -9.22 -17.95
C ASP A 163 13.66 -9.38 -16.48
N HIS A 164 14.37 -8.40 -15.92
CA HIS A 164 14.97 -8.54 -14.58
C HIS A 164 14.06 -8.10 -13.44
N ALA A 165 13.01 -7.30 -13.71
CA ALA A 165 12.20 -6.67 -12.69
C ALA A 165 10.96 -7.46 -12.24
N THR A 166 10.78 -8.71 -12.72
CA THR A 166 9.75 -9.61 -12.19
C THR A 166 10.13 -10.14 -10.82
N HIS A 167 9.17 -10.13 -9.91
CA HIS A 167 9.28 -10.67 -8.57
C HIS A 167 8.28 -11.81 -8.35
N GLY A 168 8.59 -12.70 -7.42
CA GLY A 168 7.71 -13.81 -7.01
C GLY A 168 7.60 -13.87 -5.49
N CYS A 169 6.38 -14.01 -4.99
CA CYS A 169 6.08 -14.07 -3.56
C CYS A 169 5.03 -15.13 -3.25
N PRO A 170 4.93 -15.62 -2.00
CA PRO A 170 3.81 -16.47 -1.60
C PRO A 170 2.46 -15.83 -1.95
N ILE A 171 1.50 -16.61 -2.46
CA ILE A 171 0.20 -16.14 -2.98
C ILE A 171 -0.63 -15.39 -1.92
N ASP A 172 -0.40 -15.61 -0.64
CA ASP A 172 -1.05 -14.92 0.47
C ASP A 172 -0.39 -13.58 0.83
N THR A 173 0.70 -13.21 0.15
CA THR A 173 1.40 -11.93 0.37
C THR A 173 0.51 -10.75 -0.01
N GLY A 174 0.39 -9.78 0.90
CA GLY A 174 -0.12 -8.47 0.59
C GLY A 174 1.00 -7.54 0.11
N LEU A 175 0.73 -6.74 -0.92
CA LEU A 175 1.64 -5.74 -1.47
C LEU A 175 1.04 -4.33 -1.33
N ALA A 176 1.86 -3.36 -0.97
CA ALA A 176 1.48 -1.96 -0.85
C ALA A 176 2.28 -1.12 -1.86
N LEU A 177 1.60 -0.62 -2.90
CA LEU A 177 2.12 0.39 -3.81
C LEU A 177 1.82 1.78 -3.26
N THR A 178 2.85 2.57 -2.99
CA THR A 178 2.71 3.97 -2.56
C THR A 178 3.22 4.89 -3.65
N ILE A 179 2.39 5.86 -4.07
CA ILE A 179 2.75 6.91 -5.03
C ILE A 179 3.02 8.21 -4.28
N GLY A 180 4.11 8.90 -4.61
CA GLY A 180 4.53 10.13 -3.95
C GLY A 180 5.25 9.85 -2.63
N GLN A 181 6.54 9.56 -2.71
CA GLN A 181 7.39 9.14 -1.59
C GLN A 181 8.76 9.81 -1.56
#